data_AF-A0A0A2KZH7-F1
#
_entry.id   AF-A0A0A2KZH7-F1
#
_cell.length_a   1.000
_cell.length_b   1.000
_cell.length_c   1.000
_cell.angle_alpha   90.00
_cell.angle_beta   90.00
_cell.angle_gamma   90.00
#
_symmetry.space_group_name_H-M   'P 1'
#
loop_
_entity.id
_entity.type
_entity.pdbx_description
1 polymer ?
#
loop_
_entity_poly.entity_id
_entity_poly.type
_entity_poly.pdbx_seq_one_letter_code
_entity_poly.pdbx_strand_id
1 'polypeptide(L)'
;MSCPSNETYTQPSSSQVCLLPDPFYLKTPKWPLIHTTGHGVQRVGMANTWIESFPHTAAKVLDEMDSTLGFKLSSIISDGPNSKLNMTENAQPAVMAISVLILRILEQEFGFDTKSRVDVTLGHSLGEFSALVAGGCLEFGDALKLVRGRAEMMAQCTRQLTEQSGELYGMVALVCQPEHLEGLLRTVQEFIGLESPGIETDRDNRVPSIQKVVVANINSKNQIVLSGSLDRIKILLVQMRQFGGHDPRAVRLKSDSPFHSPAMALAADYVREAVEKINITFPASIPCISNVSALPFQSKEDIKDLLSRQCTDTVRWWDSIRYLDQERGVRRWIGIGPGKVGRNLVGKEVGRVDTKGGGVWAVCDPREMSEIMVALEQTEVETKDHRPELAW
;
A
#
# COMPACT_ATOMS: atom_id res chain seq x y z
N MET A 1 55.33 -25.50 35.35
CA MET A 1 54.63 -24.61 34.39
C MET A 1 53.17 -24.96 34.47
N SER A 2 52.46 -24.27 35.36
CA SER A 2 51.10 -24.60 35.81
C SER A 2 50.13 -23.57 35.23
N CYS A 3 49.07 -24.05 34.57
CA CYS A 3 47.84 -23.28 34.45
C CYS A 3 47.29 -22.96 35.85
N PRO A 4 46.67 -21.79 36.00
CA PRO A 4 45.37 -21.78 36.66
C PRO A 4 44.30 -21.03 35.85
N SER A 5 43.12 -21.61 35.97
CA SER A 5 41.79 -21.23 35.53
C SER A 5 41.12 -20.19 36.44
N ASN A 6 40.07 -19.57 35.88
CA ASN A 6 38.92 -18.90 36.51
C ASN A 6 39.15 -17.54 37.16
N GLU A 7 38.80 -16.48 36.41
CA GLU A 7 38.08 -15.34 36.99
C GLU A 7 36.77 -15.11 36.22
N THR A 8 35.73 -14.97 37.02
CA THR A 8 34.31 -14.81 36.72
C THR A 8 34.01 -13.52 35.96
N TYR A 9 33.35 -13.65 34.80
CA TYR A 9 32.82 -12.51 34.04
C TYR A 9 31.55 -11.99 34.74
N THR A 10 31.68 -10.94 35.53
CA THR A 10 30.56 -10.18 36.10
C THR A 10 29.83 -9.40 35.00
N GLN A 11 28.51 -9.58 34.91
CA GLN A 11 27.67 -8.78 34.01
C GLN A 11 27.67 -7.29 34.42
N PRO A 12 27.78 -6.34 33.48
CA PRO A 12 27.61 -4.93 33.82
C PRO A 12 26.14 -4.62 34.08
N SER A 13 25.92 -3.92 35.19
CA SER A 13 24.64 -3.42 35.68
C SER A 13 23.95 -2.47 34.71
N SER A 14 22.63 -2.58 34.66
CA SER A 14 21.68 -1.69 33.99
C SER A 14 21.78 -0.25 34.48
N SER A 15 22.41 0.64 33.70
CA SER A 15 22.13 2.08 33.74
C SER A 15 22.81 2.78 32.57
N GLN A 16 22.00 3.54 31.82
CA GLN A 16 22.37 4.46 30.73
C GLN A 16 22.75 3.82 29.39
N VAL A 17 21.75 3.20 28.74
CA VAL A 17 21.65 3.32 27.28
C VAL A 17 21.33 4.77 26.99
N CYS A 18 22.28 5.49 26.38
CA CYS A 18 22.04 6.80 25.79
C CYS A 18 20.98 6.62 24.70
N LEU A 19 19.70 6.86 25.03
CA LEU A 19 18.63 6.95 24.06
C LEU A 19 18.89 8.20 23.22
N LEU A 20 19.55 8.03 22.08
CA LEU A 20 19.41 8.98 20.99
C LEU A 20 17.91 9.11 20.70
N PRO A 21 17.34 10.32 20.56
CA PRO A 21 15.94 10.45 20.21
C PRO A 21 15.68 9.74 18.88
N ASP A 22 14.66 8.87 18.86
CA ASP A 22 14.15 8.25 17.63
C ASP A 22 13.89 9.37 16.60
N PRO A 23 14.56 9.39 15.43
CA PRO A 23 14.36 10.44 14.43
C PRO A 23 12.92 10.49 13.89
N PHE A 24 12.09 9.48 14.21
CA PHE A 24 10.69 9.40 13.85
C PHE A 24 9.72 9.78 14.96
N TYR A 25 10.17 10.42 16.05
CA TYR A 25 9.31 10.87 17.14
C TYR A 25 8.10 11.66 16.60
N LEU A 26 6.90 11.06 16.68
CA LEU A 26 5.66 11.71 16.25
C LEU A 26 5.39 12.88 17.20
N LYS A 27 5.18 14.07 16.66
CA LYS A 27 5.29 15.32 17.44
C LYS A 27 4.22 15.46 18.53
N THR A 28 3.14 14.69 18.47
CA THR A 28 2.07 14.66 19.48
C THR A 28 1.24 13.38 19.35
N PRO A 29 0.61 12.89 20.44
CA PRO A 29 -0.26 11.74 20.34
C PRO A 29 -1.56 12.18 19.68
N LYS A 30 -2.05 11.38 18.73
CA LYS A 30 -3.23 11.67 17.88
C LYS A 30 -2.70 12.59 16.76
N TRP A 31 -2.69 12.16 15.49
CA TRP A 31 -3.44 12.83 14.39
C TRP A 31 -2.99 12.39 12.96
N PRO A 32 -3.80 12.68 11.89
CA PRO A 32 -4.17 11.73 10.83
C PRO A 32 -3.04 11.19 9.94
N LEU A 33 -3.21 9.93 9.55
CA LEU A 33 -2.49 9.31 8.44
C LEU A 33 -3.23 9.55 7.12
N ILE A 34 -2.52 9.94 6.06
CA ILE A 34 -3.07 9.86 4.70
C ILE A 34 -2.88 8.44 4.20
N HIS A 35 -3.99 7.74 3.86
CA HIS A 35 -3.92 6.51 3.08
C HIS A 35 -4.57 6.63 1.72
N THR A 36 -3.87 6.14 0.70
CA THR A 36 -4.34 6.12 -0.68
C THR A 36 -4.58 4.69 -1.16
N THR A 37 -5.52 4.52 -2.06
CA THR A 37 -5.98 3.20 -2.52
C THR A 37 -5.14 2.65 -3.66
N GLY A 38 -5.06 1.32 -3.73
CA GLY A 38 -4.45 0.60 -4.83
C GLY A 38 -5.29 0.58 -6.12
N HIS A 39 -4.84 -0.21 -7.09
CA HIS A 39 -5.55 -0.48 -8.36
C HIS A 39 -6.93 -1.13 -8.12
N GLY A 40 -7.88 -0.91 -9.04
CA GLY A 40 -9.21 -1.55 -9.01
C GLY A 40 -10.34 -0.68 -8.46
N VAL A 41 -10.05 0.57 -8.09
CA VAL A 41 -11.04 1.56 -7.61
C VAL A 41 -11.46 2.56 -8.68
N GLN A 42 -10.76 2.58 -9.82
CA GLN A 42 -11.02 3.52 -10.91
C GLN A 42 -12.44 3.35 -11.47
N ARG A 43 -13.07 4.47 -11.81
CA ARG A 43 -14.35 4.52 -12.52
C ARG A 43 -14.34 5.71 -13.47
N VAL A 44 -14.97 5.54 -14.63
CA VAL A 44 -15.18 6.65 -15.55
C VAL A 44 -16.01 7.72 -14.84
N GLY A 45 -15.62 8.98 -15.04
CA GLY A 45 -16.21 10.14 -14.37
C GLY A 45 -15.77 10.32 -12.91
N MET A 46 -14.77 9.58 -12.40
CA MET A 46 -14.32 9.73 -11.00
C MET A 46 -13.78 11.13 -10.65
N ALA A 47 -13.42 11.93 -11.66
CA ALA A 47 -12.97 13.31 -11.49
C ALA A 47 -14.10 14.34 -11.64
N ASN A 48 -15.24 13.99 -12.24
CA ASN A 48 -16.22 14.97 -12.74
C ASN A 48 -16.77 15.86 -11.63
N THR A 49 -17.19 15.27 -10.50
CA THR A 49 -17.71 16.04 -9.37
C THR A 49 -16.66 16.98 -8.78
N TRP A 50 -15.38 16.59 -8.81
CA TRP A 50 -14.27 17.43 -8.36
C TRP A 50 -13.99 18.58 -9.32
N ILE A 51 -14.03 18.32 -10.63
CA ILE A 51 -13.90 19.33 -11.68
C ILE A 51 -15.03 20.35 -11.60
N GLU A 52 -16.26 19.89 -11.43
CA GLU A 52 -17.46 20.73 -11.31
C GLU A 52 -17.40 21.63 -10.06
N SER A 53 -16.92 21.09 -8.93
CA SER A 53 -16.89 21.81 -7.66
C SER A 53 -15.69 22.76 -7.54
N PHE A 54 -14.54 22.38 -8.09
CA PHE A 54 -13.26 23.10 -7.93
C PHE A 54 -12.50 23.23 -9.27
N PRO A 55 -13.09 23.91 -10.28
CA PRO A 55 -12.59 23.87 -11.66
C PRO A 55 -11.17 24.41 -11.81
N HIS A 56 -10.80 25.47 -11.09
CA HIS A 56 -9.46 26.06 -11.19
C HIS A 56 -8.36 25.16 -10.66
N THR A 57 -8.57 24.57 -9.47
CA THR A 57 -7.59 23.66 -8.87
C THR A 57 -7.55 22.33 -9.62
N ALA A 58 -8.70 21.81 -10.04
CA ALA A 58 -8.76 20.60 -10.85
C ALA A 58 -8.07 20.73 -12.20
N ALA A 59 -8.30 21.83 -12.93
CA ALA A 59 -7.67 22.07 -14.23
C ALA A 59 -6.14 22.02 -14.14
N LYS A 60 -5.54 22.70 -13.15
CA LYS A 60 -4.07 22.70 -12.97
C LYS A 60 -3.49 21.29 -12.81
N VAL A 61 -4.12 20.44 -12.00
CA VAL A 61 -3.62 19.08 -11.74
C VAL A 61 -3.80 18.19 -12.98
N LEU A 62 -4.94 18.30 -13.66
CA LEU A 62 -5.22 17.53 -14.88
C LEU A 62 -4.30 17.95 -16.03
N ASP A 63 -4.04 19.25 -16.18
CA ASP A 63 -3.12 19.78 -17.19
C ASP A 63 -1.68 19.34 -16.90
N GLU A 64 -1.25 19.38 -15.64
CA GLU A 64 0.07 18.88 -15.22
C GLU A 64 0.20 17.37 -15.51
N MET A 65 -0.83 16.58 -15.20
CA MET A 65 -0.87 15.15 -15.48
C MET A 65 -0.76 14.87 -16.99
N ASP A 66 -1.59 15.50 -17.79
CA ASP A 66 -1.61 15.27 -19.25
C ASP A 66 -0.29 15.74 -19.90
N SER A 67 0.25 16.88 -19.46
CA SER A 67 1.54 17.40 -19.94
C SER A 67 2.69 16.48 -19.57
N THR A 68 2.68 15.95 -18.34
CA THR A 68 3.70 15.01 -17.84
C THR A 68 3.70 13.70 -18.61
N LEU A 69 2.52 13.20 -18.96
CA LEU A 69 2.34 11.94 -19.68
C LEU A 69 2.42 12.09 -21.20
N GLY A 70 2.26 13.30 -21.74
CA GLY A 70 2.26 13.59 -23.16
C GLY A 70 0.98 13.17 -23.90
N PHE A 71 -0.09 12.81 -23.18
CA PHE A 71 -1.40 12.49 -23.74
C PHE A 71 -2.52 12.82 -22.76
N LYS A 72 -3.75 12.92 -23.27
CA LYS A 72 -4.95 13.26 -22.48
C LYS A 72 -5.48 12.08 -21.67
N LEU A 73 -4.82 11.75 -20.56
CA LEU A 73 -5.35 10.79 -19.59
C LEU A 73 -6.62 11.35 -18.93
N SER A 74 -6.71 12.68 -18.77
CA SER A 74 -7.90 13.37 -18.26
C SER A 74 -9.17 12.98 -19.04
N SER A 75 -9.12 12.97 -20.37
CA SER A 75 -10.25 12.58 -21.22
C SER A 75 -10.64 11.11 -21.04
N ILE A 76 -9.68 10.22 -20.77
CA ILE A 76 -9.97 8.81 -20.47
C ILE A 76 -10.66 8.68 -19.10
N ILE A 77 -10.22 9.47 -18.12
CA ILE A 77 -10.80 9.48 -16.77
C ILE A 77 -12.24 10.00 -16.80
N SER A 78 -12.52 11.08 -17.52
CA SER A 78 -13.85 11.71 -17.54
C SER A 78 -14.83 10.94 -18.41
N ASP A 79 -14.44 10.60 -19.65
CA ASP A 79 -15.38 10.21 -20.71
C ASP A 79 -14.97 8.92 -21.46
N GLY A 80 -13.81 8.35 -21.13
CA GLY A 80 -13.32 7.14 -21.79
C GLY A 80 -14.21 5.92 -21.52
N PRO A 81 -14.22 4.90 -22.38
CA PRO A 81 -14.88 3.64 -22.04
C PRO A 81 -14.17 2.97 -20.87
N ASN A 82 -14.93 2.32 -19.97
CA ASN A 82 -14.37 1.61 -18.81
C ASN A 82 -13.28 0.61 -19.21
N SER A 83 -13.38 -0.03 -20.38
CA SER A 83 -12.35 -0.94 -20.89
C SER A 83 -10.99 -0.26 -21.02
N LYS A 84 -10.95 0.99 -21.49
CA LYS A 84 -9.71 1.75 -21.65
C LYS A 84 -9.17 2.25 -20.31
N LEU A 85 -10.03 2.75 -19.43
CA LEU A 85 -9.61 3.20 -18.10
C LEU A 85 -9.12 2.03 -17.23
N ASN A 86 -9.70 0.84 -17.39
CA ASN A 86 -9.32 -0.36 -16.64
C ASN A 86 -8.00 -0.99 -17.09
N MET A 87 -7.45 -0.60 -18.24
CA MET A 87 -6.11 -1.02 -18.64
C MET A 87 -5.12 -0.57 -17.56
N THR A 88 -4.29 -1.48 -17.06
CA THR A 88 -3.37 -1.24 -15.93
C THR A 88 -2.56 0.03 -16.11
N GLU A 89 -2.02 0.25 -17.31
CA GLU A 89 -1.23 1.41 -17.71
C GLU A 89 -1.99 2.74 -17.56
N ASN A 90 -3.31 2.76 -17.68
CA ASN A 90 -4.14 3.96 -17.50
C ASN A 90 -4.68 4.06 -16.07
N ALA A 91 -5.16 2.95 -15.51
CA ALA A 91 -5.76 2.89 -14.20
C ALA A 91 -4.81 3.36 -13.09
N GLN A 92 -3.55 2.91 -13.13
CA GLN A 92 -2.58 3.26 -12.08
C GLN A 92 -2.28 4.77 -12.02
N PRO A 93 -1.80 5.43 -13.10
CA PRO A 93 -1.56 6.87 -13.06
C PRO A 93 -2.85 7.66 -12.82
N ALA A 94 -4.00 7.19 -13.30
CA ALA A 94 -5.28 7.86 -13.06
C ALA A 94 -5.66 7.89 -11.57
N VAL A 95 -5.59 6.75 -10.87
CA VAL A 95 -5.91 6.68 -9.43
C VAL A 95 -4.94 7.52 -8.61
N MET A 96 -3.64 7.49 -8.96
CA MET A 96 -2.63 8.31 -8.30
C MET A 96 -2.91 9.81 -8.49
N ALA A 97 -3.16 10.24 -9.73
CA ALA A 97 -3.42 11.64 -10.06
C ALA A 97 -4.68 12.17 -9.37
N ILE A 98 -5.76 11.39 -9.31
CA ILE A 98 -6.97 11.79 -8.58
C ILE A 98 -6.74 11.85 -7.07
N SER A 99 -5.90 10.99 -6.51
CA SER A 99 -5.53 11.09 -5.09
C SER A 99 -4.77 12.38 -4.80
N VAL A 100 -3.84 12.78 -5.67
CA VAL A 100 -3.10 14.06 -5.55
C VAL A 100 -4.00 15.26 -5.81
N LEU A 101 -4.95 15.17 -6.75
CA LEU A 101 -5.96 16.19 -6.98
C LEU A 101 -6.77 16.49 -5.71
N ILE A 102 -7.28 15.44 -5.06
CA ILE A 102 -8.07 15.58 -3.83
C ILE A 102 -7.23 16.20 -2.71
N LEU A 103 -5.97 15.78 -2.57
CA LEU A 103 -5.04 16.38 -1.61
C LEU A 103 -4.82 17.89 -1.89
N ARG A 104 -4.57 18.27 -3.14
CA ARG A 104 -4.38 19.68 -3.51
C ARG A 104 -5.64 20.52 -3.31
N ILE A 105 -6.83 19.95 -3.51
CA ILE A 105 -8.10 20.61 -3.19
C ILE A 105 -8.23 20.82 -1.67
N LEU A 106 -7.93 19.80 -0.86
CA LEU A 106 -7.91 19.94 0.61
C LEU A 106 -6.99 21.09 1.05
N GLU A 107 -5.79 21.16 0.47
CA GLU A 107 -4.80 22.18 0.81
C GLU A 107 -5.23 23.59 0.35
N GLN A 108 -5.67 23.74 -0.90
CA GLN A 108 -5.91 25.05 -1.53
C GLN A 108 -7.29 25.62 -1.22
N GLU A 109 -8.32 24.78 -1.14
CA GLU A 109 -9.72 25.23 -1.02
C GLU A 109 -10.21 25.17 0.44
N PHE A 110 -9.61 24.30 1.26
CA PHE A 110 -10.02 24.08 2.66
C PHE A 110 -8.92 24.43 3.68
N GLY A 111 -7.75 24.90 3.23
CA GLY A 111 -6.66 25.30 4.12
C GLY A 111 -6.08 24.15 4.95
N PHE A 112 -6.23 22.90 4.51
CA PHE A 112 -5.65 21.75 5.19
C PHE A 112 -4.12 21.77 5.03
N ASP A 113 -3.40 22.18 6.08
CA ASP A 113 -1.94 22.13 6.08
C ASP A 113 -1.45 20.71 6.35
N THR A 114 -1.18 19.97 5.27
CA THR A 114 -0.69 18.59 5.32
C THR A 114 0.57 18.46 6.18
N LYS A 115 1.51 19.42 6.11
CA LYS A 115 2.81 19.31 6.81
C LYS A 115 2.69 19.47 8.32
N SER A 116 1.77 20.31 8.80
CA SER A 116 1.57 20.50 10.24
C SER A 116 0.54 19.55 10.82
N ARG A 117 -0.38 19.04 10.00
CA ARG A 117 -1.48 18.18 10.46
C ARG A 117 -1.19 16.70 10.37
N VAL A 118 -0.37 16.23 9.42
CA VAL A 118 -0.13 14.79 9.14
C VAL A 118 1.24 14.37 9.66
N ASP A 119 1.26 13.36 10.54
CA ASP A 119 2.51 12.86 11.13
C ASP A 119 3.16 11.73 10.31
N VAL A 120 2.39 11.04 9.47
CA VAL A 120 2.85 9.88 8.71
C VAL A 120 1.96 9.63 7.48
N THR A 121 2.54 9.20 6.37
CA THR A 121 1.81 8.76 5.18
C THR A 121 1.99 7.27 4.92
N LEU A 122 1.02 6.67 4.24
CA LEU A 122 0.99 5.26 3.87
C LEU A 122 0.11 5.13 2.62
N GLY A 123 0.30 4.10 1.80
CA GLY A 123 -0.65 3.82 0.73
C GLY A 123 -0.65 2.35 0.36
N HIS A 124 -1.77 1.84 -0.14
CA HIS A 124 -1.89 0.42 -0.47
C HIS A 124 -1.40 0.17 -1.90
N SER A 125 -0.31 -0.57 -2.06
CA SER A 125 0.33 -0.86 -3.35
C SER A 125 0.62 0.44 -4.12
N LEU A 126 -0.05 0.66 -5.25
CA LEU A 126 -0.02 1.92 -6.01
C LEU A 126 -0.15 3.17 -5.13
N GLY A 127 -0.94 3.10 -4.06
CA GLY A 127 -1.12 4.21 -3.14
C GLY A 127 0.20 4.72 -2.53
N GLU A 128 1.19 3.85 -2.33
CA GLU A 128 2.49 4.22 -1.75
C GLU A 128 3.15 5.36 -2.52
N PHE A 129 2.99 5.43 -3.85
CA PHE A 129 3.51 6.52 -4.66
C PHE A 129 2.81 7.86 -4.35
N SER A 130 1.48 7.86 -4.20
CA SER A 130 0.75 9.04 -3.75
C SER A 130 1.13 9.44 -2.31
N ALA A 131 1.40 8.47 -1.43
CA ALA A 131 1.83 8.72 -0.06
C ALA A 131 3.21 9.35 0.02
N LEU A 132 4.14 8.92 -0.86
CA LEU A 132 5.46 9.53 -1.02
C LEU A 132 5.39 10.95 -1.58
N VAL A 133 4.45 11.23 -2.49
CA VAL A 133 4.19 12.61 -2.96
C VAL A 133 3.61 13.45 -1.83
N ALA A 134 2.60 12.96 -1.11
CA ALA A 134 2.00 13.65 0.02
C ALA A 134 3.02 13.93 1.15
N GLY A 135 3.96 13.01 1.38
CA GLY A 135 5.03 13.19 2.37
C GLY A 135 6.16 14.12 1.93
N GLY A 136 6.18 14.53 0.66
CA GLY A 136 7.23 15.35 0.07
C GLY A 136 8.53 14.59 -0.23
N CYS A 137 8.48 13.26 -0.35
CA CYS A 137 9.62 12.45 -0.79
C CYS A 137 9.86 12.59 -2.30
N LEU A 138 8.77 12.59 -3.08
CA LEU A 138 8.76 12.61 -4.54
C LEU A 138 7.94 13.77 -5.06
N GLU A 139 8.39 14.36 -6.17
CA GLU A 139 7.60 15.31 -6.94
C GLU A 139 6.48 14.59 -7.72
N PHE A 140 5.33 15.24 -7.86
CA PHE A 140 4.15 14.62 -8.50
C PHE A 140 4.45 14.15 -9.92
N GLY A 141 5.08 14.99 -10.75
CA GLY A 141 5.39 14.66 -12.14
C GLY A 141 6.33 13.45 -12.30
N ASP A 142 7.35 13.35 -11.45
CA ASP A 142 8.30 12.23 -11.50
C ASP A 142 7.66 10.93 -11.01
N ALA A 143 6.90 10.99 -9.91
CA ALA A 143 6.16 9.85 -9.40
C ALA A 143 5.09 9.38 -10.42
N LEU A 144 4.43 10.30 -11.13
CA LEU A 144 3.46 9.97 -12.16
C LEU A 144 4.09 9.23 -13.36
N LYS A 145 5.27 9.67 -13.83
CA LYS A 145 6.04 8.96 -14.87
C LYS A 145 6.45 7.58 -14.41
N LEU A 146 6.96 7.47 -13.18
CA LEU A 146 7.37 6.20 -12.58
C LEU A 146 6.19 5.21 -12.51
N VAL A 147 5.04 5.68 -12.03
CA VAL A 147 3.82 4.87 -11.95
C VAL A 147 3.34 4.46 -13.34
N ARG A 148 3.36 5.36 -14.33
CA ARG A 148 2.98 5.02 -15.71
C ARG A 148 3.87 3.90 -16.27
N GLY A 149 5.18 4.06 -16.18
CA GLY A 149 6.11 3.06 -16.71
C GLY A 149 6.05 1.73 -15.95
N ARG A 150 5.91 1.77 -14.61
CA ARG A 150 5.65 0.58 -13.79
C ARG A 150 4.41 -0.17 -14.31
N ALA A 151 3.32 0.56 -14.52
CA ALA A 151 2.06 -0.01 -14.95
C ALA A 151 2.13 -0.63 -16.36
N GLU A 152 2.83 0.02 -17.29
CA GLU A 152 3.11 -0.52 -18.63
C GLU A 152 3.94 -1.80 -18.56
N MET A 153 4.99 -1.82 -17.73
CA MET A 153 5.84 -3.00 -17.55
C MET A 153 5.10 -4.15 -16.89
N MET A 154 4.24 -3.90 -15.89
CA MET A 154 3.40 -4.93 -15.28
C MET A 154 2.39 -5.52 -16.29
N ALA A 155 1.79 -4.67 -17.12
CA ALA A 155 0.91 -5.10 -18.20
C ALA A 155 1.67 -5.94 -19.25
N GLN A 156 2.90 -5.52 -19.60
CA GLN A 156 3.76 -6.26 -20.50
C GLN A 156 4.18 -7.61 -19.94
N CYS A 157 4.58 -7.67 -18.66
CA CYS A 157 4.84 -8.94 -17.97
C CYS A 157 3.64 -9.86 -18.18
N THR A 158 2.44 -9.42 -17.78
CA THR A 158 1.21 -10.22 -17.90
C THR A 158 0.96 -10.75 -19.31
N ARG A 159 1.12 -9.92 -20.34
CA ARG A 159 0.97 -10.35 -21.75
C ARG A 159 1.97 -11.43 -22.11
N GLN A 160 3.26 -11.23 -21.80
CA GLN A 160 4.31 -12.21 -22.06
C GLN A 160 4.08 -13.52 -21.30
N LEU A 161 3.64 -13.46 -20.03
CA LEU A 161 3.28 -14.66 -19.25
C LEU A 161 2.17 -15.45 -19.95
N THR A 162 1.13 -14.75 -20.38
CA THR A 162 -0.05 -15.34 -21.04
C THR A 162 0.33 -15.95 -22.38
N GLU A 163 1.12 -15.26 -23.19
CA GLU A 163 1.59 -15.75 -24.50
C GLU A 163 2.49 -16.98 -24.38
N GLN A 164 3.38 -17.00 -23.37
CA GLN A 164 4.33 -18.10 -23.17
C GLN A 164 3.68 -19.36 -22.57
N SER A 165 2.76 -19.18 -21.63
CA SER A 165 2.16 -20.30 -20.88
C SER A 165 0.81 -20.75 -21.42
N GLY A 166 0.06 -19.89 -22.11
CA GLY A 166 -1.34 -20.11 -22.47
C GLY A 166 -2.31 -20.05 -21.27
N GLU A 167 -1.83 -19.78 -20.05
CA GLU A 167 -2.64 -19.74 -18.84
C GLU A 167 -3.25 -18.35 -18.60
N LEU A 168 -4.36 -18.31 -17.85
CA LEU A 168 -4.91 -17.07 -17.34
C LEU A 168 -4.35 -16.75 -15.96
N TYR A 169 -3.98 -15.49 -15.76
CA TYR A 169 -3.43 -14.99 -14.51
C TYR A 169 -4.39 -14.05 -13.81
N GLY A 170 -4.14 -13.81 -12.53
CA GLY A 170 -4.87 -12.80 -11.77
C GLY A 170 -4.66 -12.95 -10.27
N MET A 171 -5.60 -12.38 -9.53
CA MET A 171 -5.56 -12.33 -8.08
C MET A 171 -6.86 -12.83 -7.45
N VAL A 172 -6.74 -13.54 -6.32
CA VAL A 172 -7.88 -14.08 -5.58
C VAL A 172 -7.73 -13.73 -4.10
N ALA A 173 -8.68 -12.96 -3.58
CA ALA A 173 -8.76 -12.67 -2.14
C ALA A 173 -9.32 -13.87 -1.40
N LEU A 174 -8.63 -14.28 -0.32
CA LEU A 174 -9.09 -15.31 0.61
C LEU A 174 -9.47 -14.65 1.92
N VAL A 175 -10.69 -14.95 2.39
CA VAL A 175 -11.22 -14.44 3.66
C VAL A 175 -11.52 -15.61 4.57
N CYS A 176 -10.98 -15.58 5.78
CA CYS A 176 -11.18 -16.61 6.81
C CYS A 176 -11.64 -15.97 8.13
N GLN A 177 -11.74 -16.78 9.19
CA GLN A 177 -11.84 -16.26 10.56
C GLN A 177 -10.43 -15.90 11.07
N PRO A 178 -10.27 -14.86 11.90
CA PRO A 178 -8.94 -14.39 12.33
C PRO A 178 -8.02 -15.47 12.91
N GLU A 179 -8.58 -16.35 13.74
CA GLU A 179 -7.90 -17.48 14.38
C GLU A 179 -7.31 -18.49 13.38
N HIS A 180 -7.80 -18.50 12.14
CA HIS A 180 -7.35 -19.43 11.10
C HIS A 180 -6.33 -18.80 10.13
N LEU A 181 -5.99 -17.51 10.26
CA LEU A 181 -5.08 -16.85 9.31
C LEU A 181 -3.67 -17.46 9.32
N GLU A 182 -3.12 -17.76 10.49
CA GLU A 182 -1.78 -18.37 10.59
C GLU A 182 -1.75 -19.77 9.96
N GLY A 183 -2.79 -20.57 10.21
CA GLY A 183 -2.97 -21.88 9.58
C GLY A 183 -3.10 -21.76 8.07
N LEU A 184 -3.91 -20.81 7.59
CA LEU A 184 -4.06 -20.50 6.18
C LEU A 184 -2.73 -20.13 5.51
N LEU A 185 -1.96 -19.22 6.11
CA LEU A 185 -0.65 -18.81 5.60
C LEU A 185 0.31 -20.00 5.55
N ARG A 186 0.32 -20.83 6.59
CA ARG A 186 1.15 -22.05 6.63
C ARG A 186 0.76 -23.03 5.53
N THR A 187 -0.52 -23.35 5.36
CA THR A 187 -0.98 -24.25 4.30
C THR A 187 -0.65 -23.72 2.90
N VAL A 188 -0.79 -22.41 2.69
CA VAL A 188 -0.39 -21.77 1.43
C VAL A 188 1.12 -21.87 1.23
N GLN A 189 1.92 -21.61 2.26
CA GLN A 189 3.38 -21.74 2.20
C GLN A 189 3.82 -23.19 1.97
N GLU A 190 3.20 -24.16 2.64
CA GLU A 190 3.43 -25.58 2.43
C GLU A 190 3.10 -25.94 0.99
N PHE A 191 1.95 -25.55 0.44
CA PHE A 191 1.63 -25.84 -0.96
C PHE A 191 2.60 -25.19 -1.95
N ILE A 192 3.02 -23.95 -1.68
CA ILE A 192 4.01 -23.25 -2.51
C ILE A 192 5.40 -23.91 -2.38
N GLY A 193 5.74 -24.42 -1.19
CA GLY A 193 7.02 -25.03 -0.84
C GLY A 193 7.11 -26.54 -1.07
N LEU A 194 5.97 -27.21 -1.29
CA LEU A 194 5.84 -28.58 -1.76
C LEU A 194 6.22 -28.62 -3.24
N GLU A 195 7.47 -28.30 -3.54
CA GLU A 195 8.21 -29.04 -4.55
C GLU A 195 8.18 -30.50 -4.08
N SER A 196 7.49 -31.38 -4.80
CA SER A 196 7.30 -32.80 -4.44
C SER A 196 8.60 -33.43 -3.91
N PRO A 197 8.72 -33.73 -2.61
CA PRO A 197 9.84 -34.50 -2.10
C PRO A 197 9.54 -35.97 -2.40
N GLY A 198 9.92 -36.45 -3.59
CA GLY A 198 9.76 -37.86 -3.92
C GLY A 198 9.70 -38.27 -5.38
N ILE A 199 10.00 -37.40 -6.34
CA ILE A 199 10.28 -37.85 -7.71
C ILE A 199 11.62 -37.26 -8.14
N GLU A 200 12.66 -38.09 -8.16
CA GLU A 200 13.89 -37.85 -8.91
C GLU A 200 13.58 -37.86 -10.43
N THR A 201 12.81 -36.89 -10.91
CA THR A 201 12.64 -36.65 -12.35
C THR A 201 13.19 -35.28 -12.67
N ASP A 202 14.31 -35.31 -13.39
CA ASP A 202 14.96 -34.26 -14.15
C ASP A 202 15.08 -32.87 -13.52
N ARG A 203 16.32 -32.37 -13.50
CA ARG A 203 16.68 -30.98 -13.12
C ARG A 203 15.98 -29.90 -13.96
N ASP A 204 15.20 -30.29 -14.97
CA ASP A 204 14.36 -29.44 -15.83
C ASP A 204 12.93 -29.19 -15.32
N ASN A 205 12.44 -29.92 -14.30
CA ASN A 205 11.03 -29.87 -13.90
C ASN A 205 10.73 -28.89 -12.74
N ARG A 206 11.55 -27.85 -12.55
CA ARG A 206 11.22 -26.76 -11.63
C ARG A 206 10.03 -26.00 -12.21
N VAL A 207 8.96 -25.84 -11.42
CA VAL A 207 7.88 -24.90 -11.76
C VAL A 207 8.53 -23.54 -12.01
N PRO A 208 8.49 -23.00 -13.24
CA PRO A 208 9.14 -21.73 -13.51
C PRO A 208 8.50 -20.67 -12.63
N SER A 209 9.25 -19.64 -12.21
CA SER A 209 8.73 -18.55 -11.36
C SER A 209 7.41 -17.96 -11.87
N ILE A 210 7.24 -18.03 -13.20
CA ILE A 210 6.07 -17.69 -14.00
C ILE A 210 4.76 -18.37 -13.54
N GLN A 211 4.85 -19.57 -12.98
CA GLN A 211 3.73 -20.45 -12.62
C GLN A 211 3.55 -20.53 -11.09
N LYS A 212 4.28 -19.74 -10.30
CA LYS A 212 4.17 -19.77 -8.83
C LYS A 212 2.97 -18.96 -8.37
N VAL A 213 2.16 -19.55 -7.48
CA VAL A 213 1.17 -18.82 -6.68
C VAL A 213 1.92 -18.22 -5.49
N VAL A 214 1.64 -16.97 -5.15
CA VAL A 214 2.23 -16.31 -3.98
C VAL A 214 1.18 -15.54 -3.18
N VAL A 215 1.50 -15.22 -1.93
CA VAL A 215 0.74 -14.25 -1.15
C VAL A 215 1.16 -12.84 -1.58
N ALA A 216 0.32 -12.18 -2.37
CA ALA A 216 0.54 -10.83 -2.86
C ALA A 216 0.23 -9.76 -1.80
N ASN A 217 -0.78 -9.99 -0.96
CA ASN A 217 -1.17 -9.03 0.07
C ASN A 217 -1.57 -9.75 1.36
N ILE A 218 -1.19 -9.16 2.49
CA ILE A 218 -1.75 -9.47 3.81
C ILE A 218 -2.51 -8.22 4.25
N ASN A 219 -3.82 -8.20 4.02
CA ASN A 219 -4.65 -6.99 4.10
C ASN A 219 -5.28 -6.78 5.49
N SER A 220 -5.52 -7.85 6.23
CA SER A 220 -6.15 -7.78 7.55
C SER A 220 -5.84 -9.06 8.32
N LYS A 221 -6.24 -9.10 9.59
CA LYS A 221 -6.15 -10.31 10.43
C LYS A 221 -6.90 -11.53 9.89
N ASN A 222 -7.67 -11.35 8.82
CA ASN A 222 -8.53 -12.39 8.26
C ASN A 222 -8.62 -12.37 6.73
N GLN A 223 -7.77 -11.60 6.05
CA GLN A 223 -7.77 -11.50 4.58
C GLN A 223 -6.36 -11.46 4.02
N ILE A 224 -6.11 -12.37 3.08
CA ILE A 224 -4.93 -12.36 2.20
C ILE A 224 -5.37 -12.31 0.74
N VAL A 225 -4.43 -12.01 -0.16
CA VAL A 225 -4.64 -12.09 -1.60
C VAL A 225 -3.58 -13.00 -2.21
N LEU A 226 -4.03 -14.03 -2.92
CA LEU A 226 -3.17 -14.86 -3.75
C LEU A 226 -3.02 -14.24 -5.14
N SER A 227 -1.85 -14.42 -5.73
CA SER A 227 -1.51 -13.90 -7.05
C SER A 227 -0.72 -14.95 -7.84
N GLY A 228 -1.06 -15.13 -9.11
CA GLY A 228 -0.43 -16.12 -9.99
C GLY A 228 -1.39 -16.69 -11.03
N SER A 229 -1.08 -17.91 -11.49
CA SER A 229 -1.94 -18.68 -12.40
C SER A 229 -3.27 -19.03 -11.73
N LEU A 230 -4.38 -18.69 -12.39
CA LEU A 230 -5.72 -18.91 -11.84
C LEU A 230 -6.04 -20.39 -11.69
N ASP A 231 -5.53 -21.25 -12.56
CA ASP A 231 -5.77 -22.68 -12.47
C ASP A 231 -5.01 -23.31 -11.30
N ARG A 232 -3.78 -22.85 -11.05
CA ARG A 232 -3.02 -23.25 -9.87
C ARG A 232 -3.65 -22.75 -8.57
N ILE A 233 -4.17 -21.51 -8.55
CA ILE A 233 -4.94 -21.01 -7.42
C ILE A 233 -6.18 -21.89 -7.18
N LYS A 234 -6.90 -22.30 -8.23
CA LYS A 234 -8.04 -23.23 -8.09
C LYS A 234 -7.63 -24.57 -7.48
N ILE A 235 -6.51 -25.14 -7.92
CA ILE A 235 -5.98 -26.41 -7.37
C ILE A 235 -5.66 -26.25 -5.88
N LEU A 236 -4.95 -25.17 -5.51
CA LEU A 236 -4.66 -24.83 -4.13
C LEU A 236 -5.94 -24.75 -3.29
N LEU A 237 -6.97 -24.06 -3.77
CA LEU A 237 -8.25 -23.95 -3.08
C LEU A 237 -8.99 -25.29 -2.92
N VAL A 238 -8.86 -26.21 -3.87
CA VAL A 238 -9.41 -27.57 -3.72
C VAL A 238 -8.66 -28.33 -2.63
N GLN A 239 -7.33 -28.29 -2.64
CA GLN A 239 -6.52 -28.98 -1.62
C GLN A 239 -6.74 -28.41 -0.23
N MET A 240 -6.83 -27.10 -0.08
CA MET A 240 -7.14 -26.46 1.20
C MET A 240 -8.49 -26.91 1.76
N ARG A 241 -9.51 -27.07 0.90
CA ARG A 241 -10.82 -27.61 1.31
C ARG A 241 -10.75 -29.07 1.74
N GLN A 242 -9.88 -29.86 1.13
CA GLN A 242 -9.72 -31.28 1.42
C GLN A 242 -8.88 -31.55 2.67
N PHE A 243 -7.83 -30.76 2.91
CA PHE A 243 -6.80 -31.05 3.91
C PHE A 243 -6.64 -29.96 4.99
N GLY A 244 -7.11 -28.74 4.75
CA GLY A 244 -6.87 -27.58 5.60
C GLY A 244 -7.84 -27.40 6.76
N GLY A 245 -8.84 -28.28 6.92
CA GLY A 245 -9.82 -28.24 8.01
C GLY A 245 -10.80 -27.05 7.99
N HIS A 246 -10.52 -26.02 7.18
CA HIS A 246 -11.30 -24.80 7.05
C HIS A 246 -11.35 -24.35 5.58
N ASP A 247 -12.53 -23.92 5.12
CA ASP A 247 -12.76 -23.43 3.77
C ASP A 247 -12.80 -21.89 3.76
N PRO A 248 -11.71 -21.19 3.38
CA PRO A 248 -11.74 -19.74 3.26
C PRO A 248 -12.61 -19.32 2.08
N ARG A 249 -13.38 -18.24 2.27
CA ARG A 249 -14.13 -17.63 1.17
C ARG A 249 -13.17 -17.03 0.16
N ALA A 250 -13.14 -17.60 -1.04
CA ALA A 250 -12.35 -17.10 -2.17
C ALA A 250 -13.16 -16.14 -3.06
N VAL A 251 -12.57 -15.00 -3.42
CA VAL A 251 -13.17 -14.00 -4.32
C VAL A 251 -12.12 -13.58 -5.37
N ARG A 252 -12.37 -13.87 -6.65
CA ARG A 252 -11.53 -13.38 -7.75
C ARG A 252 -11.64 -11.86 -7.84
N LEU A 253 -10.50 -11.19 -7.83
CA LEU A 253 -10.42 -9.74 -8.02
C LEU A 253 -10.55 -9.41 -9.52
N LYS A 254 -11.01 -8.18 -9.81
CA LYS A 254 -11.08 -7.64 -11.19
C LYS A 254 -9.69 -7.18 -11.65
N SER A 255 -8.72 -8.08 -11.56
CA SER A 255 -7.36 -7.89 -12.04
C SER A 255 -6.94 -9.17 -12.75
N ASP A 256 -6.57 -9.02 -14.02
CA ASP A 256 -6.10 -10.12 -14.87
C ASP A 256 -4.56 -10.22 -14.86
N SER A 257 -3.90 -9.54 -13.92
CA SER A 257 -2.45 -9.53 -13.74
C SER A 257 -2.07 -10.14 -12.40
N PRO A 258 -0.99 -10.94 -12.34
CA PRO A 258 -0.50 -11.50 -11.08
C PRO A 258 0.42 -10.48 -10.39
N PHE A 259 -0.13 -9.36 -9.91
CA PHE A 259 0.64 -8.32 -9.21
C PHE A 259 1.27 -8.83 -7.91
N HIS A 260 2.36 -8.19 -7.46
CA HIS A 260 3.08 -8.56 -6.23
C HIS A 260 3.49 -10.03 -6.25
N SER A 261 4.08 -10.44 -7.38
CA SER A 261 4.61 -11.77 -7.57
C SER A 261 5.92 -11.71 -8.36
N PRO A 262 6.76 -12.76 -8.30
CA PRO A 262 7.98 -12.86 -9.11
C PRO A 262 7.74 -12.68 -10.62
N ALA A 263 6.51 -12.91 -11.08
CA ALA A 263 6.13 -12.71 -12.47
C ALA A 263 6.18 -11.23 -12.92
N MET A 264 6.24 -10.29 -11.98
CA MET A 264 6.38 -8.84 -12.22
C MET A 264 7.85 -8.36 -12.22
N ALA A 265 8.83 -9.26 -12.33
CA ALA A 265 10.26 -8.93 -12.22
C ALA A 265 10.70 -7.79 -13.17
N LEU A 266 10.24 -7.79 -14.43
CA LEU A 266 10.63 -6.71 -15.38
C LEU A 266 10.09 -5.35 -14.94
N ALA A 267 8.94 -5.30 -14.25
CA ALA A 267 8.44 -4.05 -13.68
C ALA A 267 9.27 -3.62 -12.46
N ALA A 268 9.76 -4.55 -11.65
CA ALA A 268 10.69 -4.25 -10.56
C ALA A 268 12.02 -3.70 -11.09
N ASP A 269 12.57 -4.29 -12.16
CA ASP A 269 13.81 -3.84 -12.81
C ASP A 269 13.64 -2.44 -13.41
N TYR A 270 12.53 -2.20 -14.11
CA TYR A 270 12.19 -0.86 -14.61
C TYR A 270 12.13 0.17 -13.47
N VAL A 271 11.42 -0.14 -12.38
CA VAL A 271 11.32 0.79 -11.24
C VAL A 271 12.70 1.04 -10.63
N ARG A 272 13.55 0.01 -10.51
CA ARG A 272 14.92 0.13 -10.02
C ARG A 272 15.75 1.09 -10.86
N GLU A 273 15.66 1.01 -12.18
CA GLU A 273 16.40 1.91 -13.08
C GLU A 273 15.81 3.32 -13.15
N ALA A 274 14.48 3.43 -13.09
CA ALA A 274 13.79 4.71 -13.21
C ALA A 274 13.94 5.55 -11.94
N VAL A 275 13.88 4.93 -10.76
CA VAL A 275 13.99 5.62 -9.47
C VAL A 275 15.39 6.22 -9.24
N GLU A 276 16.43 5.66 -9.85
CA GLU A 276 17.79 6.23 -9.84
C GLU A 276 17.87 7.61 -10.52
N LYS A 277 16.94 7.88 -11.44
CA LYS A 277 16.91 9.11 -12.24
C LYS A 277 15.99 10.19 -11.66
N ILE A 278 15.29 9.88 -10.56
CA ILE A 278 14.32 10.77 -9.93
C ILE A 278 14.98 11.46 -8.72
N ASN A 279 14.64 12.73 -8.53
CA ASN A 279 15.06 13.45 -7.34
C ASN A 279 14.25 12.98 -6.13
N ILE A 280 14.93 12.31 -5.19
CA ILE A 280 14.35 11.89 -3.92
C ILE A 280 14.79 12.86 -2.81
N THR A 281 13.81 13.44 -2.13
CA THR A 281 14.02 14.23 -0.91
C THR A 281 13.98 13.31 0.30
N PHE A 282 15.05 13.33 1.11
CA PHE A 282 15.13 12.58 2.36
C PHE A 282 16.05 13.30 3.37
N PRO A 283 15.67 13.42 4.66
CA PRO A 283 14.36 13.04 5.20
C PRO A 283 13.26 13.88 4.57
N ALA A 284 12.10 13.26 4.36
CA ALA A 284 10.94 13.94 3.80
C ALA A 284 10.27 14.83 4.85
N SER A 285 9.31 15.67 4.42
CA SER A 285 8.55 16.50 5.37
C SER A 285 7.74 15.63 6.33
N ILE A 286 7.23 14.49 5.84
CA ILE A 286 6.45 13.53 6.59
C ILE A 286 6.98 12.12 6.26
N PRO A 287 7.26 11.27 7.26
CA PRO A 287 7.70 9.89 7.01
C PRO A 287 6.62 9.07 6.30
N CYS A 288 7.03 8.18 5.41
CA CYS A 288 6.14 7.27 4.69
C CYS A 288 6.40 5.82 5.09
N ILE A 289 5.35 5.04 5.30
CA ILE A 289 5.44 3.60 5.60
C ILE A 289 5.59 2.79 4.32
N SER A 290 6.59 1.92 4.29
CA SER A 290 6.80 0.99 3.19
C SER A 290 5.84 -0.20 3.24
N ASN A 291 5.34 -0.60 2.08
CA ASN A 291 4.51 -1.79 1.88
C ASN A 291 5.28 -3.09 2.04
N VAL A 292 6.60 -3.08 1.80
CA VAL A 292 7.46 -4.26 1.84
C VAL A 292 8.01 -4.49 3.25
N SER A 293 8.46 -3.43 3.94
CA SER A 293 8.98 -3.55 5.32
C SER A 293 7.90 -3.42 6.39
N ALA A 294 6.75 -2.82 6.05
CA ALA A 294 5.71 -2.38 6.98
C ALA A 294 6.13 -1.26 7.96
N LEU A 295 7.30 -0.66 7.75
CA LEU A 295 7.92 0.34 8.62
C LEU A 295 8.27 1.62 7.82
N PRO A 296 8.58 2.75 8.47
CA PRO A 296 9.03 3.94 7.77
C PRO A 296 10.30 3.68 6.94
N PHE A 297 10.40 4.28 5.75
CA PHE A 297 11.66 4.29 5.00
C PHE A 297 12.80 4.94 5.82
N GLN A 298 13.98 4.33 5.82
CA GLN A 298 15.11 4.79 6.64
C GLN A 298 16.15 5.62 5.87
N SER A 299 16.15 5.58 4.54
CA SER A 299 17.08 6.33 3.69
C SER A 299 16.56 6.47 2.24
N LYS A 300 17.30 7.20 1.40
CA LYS A 300 17.03 7.28 -0.04
C LYS A 300 17.23 5.91 -0.70
N GLU A 301 18.26 5.18 -0.30
CA GLU A 301 18.58 3.84 -0.79
C GLU A 301 17.46 2.86 -0.44
N ASP A 302 16.90 2.97 0.76
CA ASP A 302 15.73 2.22 1.21
C ASP A 302 14.50 2.47 0.31
N ILE A 303 14.24 3.73 -0.05
CA ILE A 303 13.15 4.09 -0.97
C ILE A 303 13.35 3.41 -2.33
N LYS A 304 14.57 3.48 -2.87
CA LYS A 304 14.91 2.91 -4.19
C LYS A 304 14.75 1.38 -4.20
N ASP A 305 15.29 0.69 -3.20
CA ASP A 305 15.19 -0.77 -3.08
C ASP A 305 13.74 -1.21 -2.89
N LEU A 306 13.08 -0.68 -1.85
CA LEU A 306 11.77 -1.18 -1.44
C LEU A 306 10.67 -0.83 -2.46
N LEU A 307 10.76 0.31 -3.17
CA LEU A 307 9.81 0.61 -4.27
C LEU A 307 9.96 -0.35 -5.45
N SER A 308 11.19 -0.74 -5.79
CA SER A 308 11.42 -1.76 -6.83
C SER A 308 10.85 -3.10 -6.40
N ARG A 309 11.18 -3.54 -5.19
CA ARG A 309 10.70 -4.80 -4.61
C ARG A 309 9.20 -4.84 -4.44
N GLN A 310 8.54 -3.69 -4.22
CA GLN A 310 7.08 -3.60 -4.09
C GLN A 310 6.34 -4.21 -5.29
N CYS A 311 6.94 -4.24 -6.49
CA CYS A 311 6.35 -4.87 -7.66
C CYS A 311 6.19 -6.40 -7.53
N THR A 312 7.07 -7.05 -6.78
CA THR A 312 7.20 -8.52 -6.67
C THR A 312 6.88 -9.07 -5.29
N ASP A 313 7.13 -8.27 -4.26
CA ASP A 313 7.07 -8.69 -2.86
C ASP A 313 5.66 -8.47 -2.28
N THR A 314 5.36 -9.20 -1.21
CA THR A 314 4.08 -9.10 -0.50
C THR A 314 3.85 -7.71 0.05
N VAL A 315 2.67 -7.14 -0.20
CA VAL A 315 2.20 -5.92 0.48
C VAL A 315 1.74 -6.28 1.89
N ARG A 316 2.52 -5.86 2.88
CA ARG A 316 2.32 -6.13 4.32
C ARG A 316 1.42 -5.07 4.97
N TRP A 317 0.26 -4.84 4.37
CA TRP A 317 -0.67 -3.79 4.80
C TRP A 317 -1.12 -3.95 6.25
N TRP A 318 -1.47 -5.17 6.67
CA TRP A 318 -1.91 -5.42 8.04
C TRP A 318 -0.83 -5.09 9.06
N ASP A 319 0.42 -5.46 8.79
CA ASP A 319 1.56 -5.13 9.65
C ASP A 319 1.75 -3.62 9.74
N SER A 320 1.61 -2.88 8.63
CA SER A 320 1.68 -1.41 8.63
C SER A 320 0.62 -0.80 9.55
N ILE A 321 -0.63 -1.26 9.44
CA ILE A 321 -1.73 -0.77 10.27
C ILE A 321 -1.50 -1.10 11.75
N ARG A 322 -1.00 -2.31 12.06
CA ARG A 322 -0.66 -2.71 13.43
C ARG A 322 0.46 -1.86 14.02
N TYR A 323 1.54 -1.65 13.29
CA TYR A 323 2.64 -0.78 13.72
C TYR A 323 2.12 0.63 14.05
N LEU A 324 1.33 1.21 13.14
CA LEU A 324 0.78 2.55 13.30
C LEU A 324 -0.23 2.65 14.45
N ASP A 325 -1.16 1.71 14.57
CA ASP A 325 -2.21 1.73 15.60
C ASP A 325 -1.69 1.32 16.99
N GLN A 326 -0.95 0.21 17.07
CA GLN A 326 -0.56 -0.42 18.33
C GLN A 326 0.74 0.16 18.88
N GLU A 327 1.75 0.37 18.03
CA GLU A 327 3.08 0.83 18.48
C GLU A 327 3.20 2.35 18.43
N ARG A 328 2.64 2.99 17.40
CA ARG A 328 2.72 4.45 17.22
C ARG A 328 1.49 5.21 17.72
N GLY A 329 0.42 4.51 18.12
CA GLY A 329 -0.75 5.11 18.75
C GLY A 329 -1.59 6.00 17.82
N VAL A 330 -1.56 5.78 16.51
CA VAL A 330 -2.37 6.53 15.54
C VAL A 330 -3.85 6.26 15.77
N ARG A 331 -4.65 7.32 15.96
CA ARG A 331 -6.10 7.23 16.19
C ARG A 331 -6.95 7.94 15.14
N ARG A 332 -6.31 8.72 14.26
CA ARG A 332 -6.95 9.34 13.10
C ARG A 332 -6.40 8.79 11.80
N TRP A 333 -7.30 8.60 10.86
CA TRP A 333 -7.00 8.05 9.55
C TRP A 333 -7.82 8.79 8.50
N ILE A 334 -7.16 9.44 7.55
CA ILE A 334 -7.80 10.15 6.45
C ILE A 334 -7.45 9.41 5.15
N GLY A 335 -8.43 8.73 4.58
CA GLY A 335 -8.30 8.15 3.25
C GLY A 335 -8.42 9.22 2.18
N ILE A 336 -7.47 9.30 1.26
CA ILE A 336 -7.54 10.20 0.09
C ILE A 336 -7.49 9.37 -1.17
N GLY A 337 -8.46 9.57 -2.06
CA GLY A 337 -8.48 8.90 -3.35
C GLY A 337 -9.89 8.51 -3.81
N PRO A 338 -9.99 7.94 -5.02
CA PRO A 338 -11.28 7.48 -5.53
C PRO A 338 -11.79 6.26 -4.74
N GLY A 339 -13.00 6.38 -4.20
CA GLY A 339 -13.69 5.30 -3.50
C GLY A 339 -13.32 5.13 -2.02
N LYS A 340 -13.90 4.11 -1.38
CA LYS A 340 -13.82 3.87 0.08
C LYS A 340 -13.01 2.63 0.47
N VAL A 341 -12.31 1.99 -0.47
CA VAL A 341 -11.58 0.72 -0.22
C VAL A 341 -10.53 0.86 0.87
N GLY A 342 -9.68 1.88 0.80
CA GLY A 342 -8.63 2.10 1.79
C GLY A 342 -9.21 2.30 3.18
N ARG A 343 -10.27 3.12 3.29
CA ARG A 343 -11.00 3.34 4.55
C ARG A 343 -11.57 2.03 5.10
N ASN A 344 -12.12 1.17 4.24
CA ASN A 344 -12.65 -0.12 4.66
C ASN A 344 -11.57 -1.11 5.11
N LEU A 345 -10.37 -1.06 4.53
CA LEU A 345 -9.24 -1.88 4.97
C LEU A 345 -8.74 -1.42 6.34
N VAL A 346 -8.59 -0.11 6.54
CA VAL A 346 -8.17 0.48 7.82
C VAL A 346 -9.23 0.22 8.91
N GLY A 347 -10.49 0.59 8.65
CA GLY A 347 -11.58 0.52 9.65
C GLY A 347 -12.01 -0.89 10.06
N LYS A 348 -11.45 -1.95 9.46
CA LYS A 348 -11.60 -3.33 9.97
C LYS A 348 -10.64 -3.66 11.11
N GLU A 349 -9.50 -2.99 11.13
CA GLU A 349 -8.42 -3.22 12.09
C GLU A 349 -8.47 -2.20 13.22
N VAL A 350 -8.82 -0.95 12.90
CA VAL A 350 -8.85 0.18 13.82
C VAL A 350 -10.27 0.73 13.94
N GLY A 351 -10.50 1.60 14.92
CA GLY A 351 -11.75 2.35 15.06
C GLY A 351 -12.52 2.04 16.34
N ARG A 352 -11.96 2.48 17.47
CA ARG A 352 -12.58 2.47 18.80
C ARG A 352 -12.52 3.86 19.42
N VAL A 353 -13.07 4.85 18.73
CA VAL A 353 -13.23 6.21 19.29
C VAL A 353 -14.70 6.57 19.18
N ASP A 354 -15.28 7.08 20.26
CA ASP A 354 -16.70 7.47 20.38
C ASP A 354 -17.00 8.79 19.62
N THR A 355 -16.59 8.87 18.35
CA THR A 355 -16.81 10.04 17.48
C THR A 355 -17.39 9.62 16.14
N LYS A 356 -18.11 10.54 15.48
CA LYS A 356 -18.73 10.28 14.17
C LYS A 356 -17.63 9.98 13.14
N GLY A 357 -17.60 8.73 12.66
CA GLY A 357 -16.55 8.22 11.75
C GLY A 357 -15.51 7.31 12.42
N GLY A 358 -15.55 7.14 13.74
CA GLY A 358 -14.71 6.18 14.48
C GLY A 358 -13.21 6.43 14.36
N GLY A 359 -12.79 7.65 14.02
CA GLY A 359 -11.40 8.00 13.73
C GLY A 359 -10.92 7.65 12.31
N VAL A 360 -11.78 7.16 11.40
CA VAL A 360 -11.40 6.79 10.02
C VAL A 360 -12.32 7.46 8.98
N TRP A 361 -11.80 8.43 8.26
CA TRP A 361 -12.51 9.16 7.20
C TRP A 361 -12.04 8.73 5.80
N ALA A 362 -12.88 9.02 4.81
CA ALA A 362 -12.56 8.84 3.39
C ALA A 362 -12.99 10.10 2.65
N VAL A 363 -12.02 10.77 2.04
CA VAL A 363 -12.23 11.93 1.18
C VAL A 363 -12.30 11.45 -0.26
N CYS A 364 -13.51 11.13 -0.69
CA CYS A 364 -13.77 10.58 -2.04
C CYS A 364 -14.91 11.29 -2.78
N ASP A 365 -15.61 12.22 -2.14
CA ASP A 365 -16.71 13.00 -2.71
C ASP A 365 -16.60 14.45 -2.22
N PRO A 366 -16.62 15.46 -3.12
CA PRO A 366 -16.54 16.87 -2.72
C PRO A 366 -17.69 17.31 -1.81
N ARG A 367 -18.85 16.65 -1.87
CA ARG A 367 -20.02 16.99 -1.05
C ARG A 367 -19.85 16.62 0.43
N GLU A 368 -18.97 15.66 0.73
CA GLU A 368 -18.68 15.22 2.10
C GLU A 368 -17.56 16.06 2.77
N MET A 369 -16.92 16.97 2.02
CA MET A 369 -15.70 17.68 2.45
C MET A 369 -15.90 18.54 3.70
N SER A 370 -16.88 19.44 3.70
CA SER A 370 -17.11 20.35 4.83
C SER A 370 -17.40 19.58 6.11
N GLU A 371 -18.16 18.49 6.03
CA GLU A 371 -18.45 17.63 7.18
C GLU A 371 -17.18 16.93 7.70
N ILE A 372 -16.35 16.40 6.79
CA ILE A 372 -15.09 15.76 7.16
C ILE A 372 -14.15 16.76 7.83
N MET A 373 -14.02 17.97 7.29
CA MET A 373 -13.17 19.01 7.87
C MET A 373 -13.61 19.40 9.28
N VAL A 374 -14.92 19.60 9.49
CA VAL A 374 -15.47 19.86 10.83
C VAL A 374 -15.19 18.70 11.79
N ALA A 375 -15.34 17.44 11.34
CA ALA A 375 -15.04 16.28 12.18
C ALA A 375 -13.55 16.18 12.55
N LEU A 376 -12.65 16.53 11.62
CA LEU A 376 -11.21 16.57 11.88
C LEU A 376 -10.84 17.67 12.89
N GLU A 377 -11.45 18.85 12.79
CA GLU A 377 -11.25 19.95 13.73
C GLU A 377 -11.85 19.66 15.12
N GLN A 378 -13.04 19.08 15.19
CA GLN A 378 -13.69 18.73 16.47
C GLN A 378 -12.84 17.76 17.25
N THR A 379 -12.37 16.73 16.56
CA THR A 379 -11.50 15.77 17.20
C THR A 379 -10.25 16.52 17.74
N GLU A 380 -9.68 17.54 17.03
CA GLU A 380 -8.48 18.36 17.42
C GLU A 380 -8.59 18.93 18.82
N VAL A 381 -9.79 19.31 19.20
CA VAL A 381 -10.11 19.85 20.52
C VAL A 381 -10.19 18.73 21.56
N GLU A 382 -10.95 17.66 21.30
CA GLU A 382 -11.13 16.53 22.24
C GLU A 382 -9.82 15.88 22.68
N THR A 383 -8.84 15.88 21.79
CA THR A 383 -7.52 15.30 22.05
C THR A 383 -6.63 16.15 22.94
N LYS A 384 -6.84 17.47 22.97
CA LYS A 384 -6.10 18.42 23.82
C LYS A 384 -6.56 18.34 25.27
N ASP A 385 -7.83 18.04 25.51
CA ASP A 385 -8.42 17.95 26.86
C ASP A 385 -8.10 16.64 27.60
N HIS A 386 -7.64 15.60 26.89
CA HIS A 386 -7.19 14.34 27.48
C HIS A 386 -5.66 14.27 27.65
N ARG A 387 -4.98 15.38 27.99
CA ARG A 387 -3.62 15.29 28.52
C ARG A 387 -3.71 14.67 29.91
N PRO A 388 -3.08 13.52 30.21
CA PRO A 388 -2.74 13.23 31.58
C PRO A 388 -1.86 14.39 32.03
N GLU A 389 -2.21 15.08 33.12
CA GLU A 389 -1.26 15.92 33.82
C GLU A 389 -0.03 15.06 34.06
N LEU A 390 1.09 15.42 33.43
CA LEU A 390 2.39 14.87 33.80
C LEU A 390 2.60 15.26 35.26
N ALA A 391 2.31 14.31 36.16
CA ALA A 391 2.71 14.39 37.55
C ALA A 391 4.24 14.22 37.57
N TRP A 392 4.91 15.38 37.63
CA TRP A 392 6.30 15.68 38.01
C TRP A 392 7.38 14.63 37.77
#